data_AF-A0A7S3B0J6-F1
#
_entry.id   AF-A0A7S3B0J6-F1
#
_cell.length_a   1.000
_cell.length_b   1.000
_cell.length_c   1.000
_cell.angle_alpha   90.00
_cell.angle_beta   90.00
_cell.angle_gamma   90.00
#
_symmetry.space_group_name_H-M   'P 1'
#
loop_
_entity.id
_entity.type
_entity.pdbx_description
1 polymer ?
#
loop_
_entity_poly.entity_id
_entity_poly.type
_entity_poly.pdbx_seq_one_letter_code
_entity_poly.pdbx_strand_id
1 'polypeptide(L)'
;GVSTASLAVLGFSPCELGLAPCISPPPPKPPPRPPSPQPPSPPPPSTAYVPDTRLVHFMVTLGFSKEQAASAVAAVKAKTEAEVYSLAQPWLLAQNKEKNLAEARAERDVRTFDAMDMDGYALRWGSDHIRPSLHDCGRACLEFVPVPPYHMPCNIFVYCPKDHCFAPAQLPPGNRSGWCWLKHQDDPNNPHVNMRGTDNRGKPVDWQAGVVVRKGTQVQTGTKSARAHW
;
A
#
# COMPACT_ATOMS: atom_id res chain seq x y z
N GLY A 1 20.63 -76.40 -11.58
CA GLY A 1 20.83 -77.10 -10.30
C GLY A 1 22.29 -77.46 -10.15
N VAL A 2 22.72 -77.56 -8.89
CA VAL A 2 24.01 -78.08 -8.39
C VAL A 2 25.18 -77.09 -8.30
N SER A 3 25.22 -76.53 -7.10
CA SER A 3 26.29 -75.88 -6.33
C SER A 3 27.64 -76.61 -6.34
N THR A 4 28.74 -75.86 -6.36
CA THR A 4 30.08 -76.33 -5.97
C THR A 4 30.59 -75.49 -4.80
N ALA A 5 30.71 -76.15 -3.65
CA ALA A 5 31.26 -75.61 -2.42
C ALA A 5 32.80 -75.65 -2.46
N SER A 6 33.45 -74.57 -2.01
CA SER A 6 34.90 -74.57 -1.72
C SER A 6 35.14 -74.77 -0.23
N LEU A 7 36.02 -75.74 0.08
CA LEU A 7 36.49 -76.09 1.41
C LEU A 7 37.25 -74.94 2.08
N ALA A 8 36.95 -74.72 3.36
CA ALA A 8 37.71 -73.85 4.24
C ALA A 8 39.00 -74.54 4.70
N VAL A 9 40.12 -73.82 4.57
CA VAL A 9 41.42 -74.16 5.18
C VAL A 9 41.37 -73.70 6.63
N LEU A 10 41.48 -74.65 7.56
CA LEU A 10 41.63 -74.37 9.00
C LEU A 10 43.06 -73.89 9.27
N GLY A 11 43.23 -72.59 9.47
CA GLY A 11 44.45 -72.00 10.02
C GLY A 11 44.46 -72.12 11.55
N PHE A 12 45.40 -72.89 12.09
CA PHE A 12 45.70 -72.90 13.52
C PHE A 12 46.37 -71.58 13.94
N SER A 13 45.90 -70.96 15.02
CA SER A 13 46.49 -69.77 15.63
C SER A 13 47.62 -70.13 16.60
N PRO A 14 48.78 -69.46 16.57
CA PRO A 14 49.89 -69.69 17.49
C PRO A 14 49.67 -68.90 18.79
N CYS A 15 49.13 -69.53 19.84
CA CYS A 15 49.05 -68.96 21.19
C CYS A 15 49.32 -69.99 22.30
N GLU A 16 50.13 -71.02 22.03
CA GLU A 16 50.39 -72.15 22.96
C GLU A 16 51.82 -72.19 23.51
N LEU A 17 52.53 -71.05 23.59
CA LEU A 17 53.88 -70.99 24.20
C LEU A 17 54.05 -69.78 25.12
N GLY A 18 53.21 -69.71 26.17
CA GLY A 18 53.51 -69.23 27.53
C GLY A 18 54.45 -68.05 27.84
N LEU A 19 54.79 -67.16 26.90
CA LEU A 19 55.83 -66.13 27.07
C LEU A 19 55.45 -64.77 26.43
N ALA A 20 54.21 -64.29 26.63
CA ALA A 20 53.83 -62.87 26.49
C ALA A 20 52.36 -62.63 26.88
N PRO A 21 51.98 -61.45 27.42
CA PRO A 21 50.58 -61.09 27.61
C PRO A 21 49.90 -60.89 26.24
N CYS A 22 48.81 -61.64 25.99
CA CYS A 22 47.96 -61.48 24.82
C CYS A 22 47.24 -60.12 24.88
N ILE A 23 47.75 -59.13 24.14
CA ILE A 23 47.03 -57.87 23.91
C ILE A 23 46.03 -58.12 22.79
N SER A 24 44.75 -58.14 23.12
CA SER A 24 43.67 -58.21 22.12
C SER A 24 43.79 -57.06 21.11
N PRO A 25 43.66 -57.31 19.79
CA PRO A 25 43.61 -56.23 18.83
C PRO A 25 42.40 -55.32 19.11
N PRO A 26 42.54 -53.99 18.96
CA PRO A 26 41.43 -53.07 19.13
C PRO A 26 40.33 -53.39 18.11
N PRO A 27 39.04 -53.19 18.46
CA PRO A 27 37.94 -53.43 17.55
C PRO A 27 38.08 -52.58 16.28
N PRO A 28 37.67 -53.11 15.12
CA PRO A 28 37.71 -52.36 13.86
C PRO A 28 36.89 -51.08 13.99
N LYS A 29 37.45 -49.96 13.51
CA LYS A 29 36.77 -48.66 13.49
C LYS A 29 35.44 -48.81 12.72
N PRO A 30 34.32 -48.30 13.26
CA PRO A 30 33.05 -48.31 12.54
C PRO A 30 33.19 -47.53 11.21
N PRO A 31 32.48 -47.96 10.16
CA PRO A 31 32.53 -47.27 8.88
C PRO A 31 32.08 -45.81 9.03
N PRO A 32 32.64 -44.89 8.22
CA PRO A 32 32.24 -43.49 8.25
C PRO A 32 30.73 -43.40 7.97
N ARG A 33 30.03 -42.65 8.82
CA ARG A 33 28.60 -42.39 8.67
C ARG A 33 28.37 -41.70 7.31
N PRO A 34 27.39 -42.14 6.50
CA PRO A 34 27.07 -41.43 5.27
C PRO A 34 26.74 -39.96 5.58
N PRO A 35 27.16 -39.01 4.72
CA PRO A 35 26.85 -37.61 4.93
C PRO A 35 25.34 -37.44 5.07
N SER A 36 24.91 -36.75 6.12
CA SER A 36 23.51 -36.38 6.28
C SER A 36 23.04 -35.64 5.03
N PRO A 37 21.81 -35.91 4.54
CA PRO A 37 21.24 -35.12 3.45
C PRO A 37 21.33 -33.64 3.81
N GLN A 38 22.00 -32.85 2.98
CA GLN A 38 21.99 -31.41 3.18
C GLN A 38 20.53 -30.93 3.10
N PRO A 39 20.06 -30.11 4.05
CA PRO A 39 18.76 -29.47 3.90
C PRO A 39 18.74 -28.71 2.57
N PRO A 40 17.63 -28.72 1.84
CA PRO A 40 17.52 -28.00 0.58
C PRO A 40 17.93 -26.54 0.81
N SER A 41 18.78 -26.03 -0.07
CA SER A 41 19.18 -24.61 -0.05
C SER A 41 17.93 -23.75 0.02
N PRO A 42 17.88 -22.72 0.88
CA PRO A 42 16.74 -21.81 0.90
C PRO A 42 16.55 -21.24 -0.51
N PRO A 43 15.29 -21.10 -0.97
CA PRO A 43 15.04 -20.48 -2.26
C PRO A 43 15.69 -19.09 -2.28
N PRO A 44 16.22 -18.64 -3.43
CA PRO A 44 16.77 -17.30 -3.53
C PRO A 44 15.71 -16.30 -3.05
N PRO A 45 16.10 -15.24 -2.32
CA PRO A 45 15.15 -14.21 -1.92
C PRO A 45 14.44 -13.72 -3.18
N SER A 46 13.11 -13.87 -3.21
CA SER A 46 12.28 -13.30 -4.27
C SER A 46 12.70 -11.85 -4.41
N THR A 47 13.31 -11.48 -5.54
CA THR A 47 13.62 -10.08 -5.82
C THR A 47 12.29 -9.36 -5.91
N ALA A 48 11.88 -8.74 -4.79
CA ALA A 48 10.68 -7.94 -4.72
C ALA A 48 10.73 -6.94 -5.87
N TYR A 49 9.69 -6.95 -6.70
CA TYR A 49 9.60 -6.04 -7.83
C TYR A 49 9.66 -4.60 -7.30
N VAL A 50 10.61 -3.81 -7.81
CA VAL A 50 10.75 -2.39 -7.46
C VAL A 50 9.95 -1.59 -8.49
N PRO A 51 8.88 -0.87 -8.09
CA PRO A 51 8.07 -0.10 -9.02
C PRO A 51 8.83 1.11 -9.58
N ASP A 52 8.59 1.44 -10.86
CA ASP A 52 9.13 2.65 -11.48
C ASP A 52 8.65 3.90 -10.71
N THR A 53 9.60 4.67 -10.17
CA THR A 53 9.33 5.87 -9.37
C THR A 53 8.53 6.93 -10.13
N ARG A 54 8.69 7.03 -11.46
CA ARG A 54 7.90 7.95 -12.29
C ARG A 54 6.42 7.55 -12.31
N LEU A 55 6.13 6.25 -12.42
CA LEU A 55 4.76 5.73 -12.42
C LEU A 55 4.12 5.83 -11.04
N VAL A 56 4.90 5.63 -9.97
CA VAL A 56 4.46 5.90 -8.60
C VAL A 56 4.11 7.39 -8.45
N HIS A 57 4.97 8.30 -8.90
CA HIS A 57 4.71 9.74 -8.86
C HIS A 57 3.48 10.11 -9.69
N PHE A 58 3.29 9.49 -10.86
CA PHE A 58 2.10 9.67 -11.68
C PHE A 58 0.83 9.28 -10.91
N MET A 59 0.82 8.15 -10.21
CA MET A 59 -0.34 7.75 -9.42
C MET A 59 -0.57 8.68 -8.21
N VAL A 60 0.49 9.23 -7.62
CA VAL A 60 0.38 10.28 -6.58
C VAL A 60 -0.30 11.54 -7.12
N THR A 61 -0.05 11.93 -8.38
CA THR A 61 -0.71 13.12 -8.96
C THR A 61 -2.22 12.91 -9.15
N LEU A 62 -2.68 11.66 -9.19
CA LEU A 62 -4.11 11.29 -9.17
C LEU A 62 -4.75 11.41 -7.78
N GLY A 63 -3.97 11.72 -6.73
CA GLY A 63 -4.44 11.94 -5.37
C GLY A 63 -4.34 10.72 -4.44
N PHE A 64 -3.59 9.69 -4.82
CA PHE A 64 -3.27 8.54 -3.95
C PHE A 64 -2.05 8.82 -3.08
N SER A 65 -1.95 8.14 -1.92
CA SER A 65 -0.74 8.20 -1.09
C SER A 65 0.46 7.56 -1.80
N LYS A 66 1.68 7.86 -1.35
CA LYS A 66 2.90 7.25 -1.91
C LYS A 66 2.92 5.74 -1.70
N GLU A 67 2.44 5.27 -0.56
CA GLU A 67 2.37 3.86 -0.18
C GLU A 67 1.36 3.13 -1.08
N GLN A 68 0.18 3.70 -1.26
CA GLN A 68 -0.85 3.18 -2.15
C GLN A 68 -0.36 3.11 -3.60
N ALA A 69 0.26 4.20 -4.07
CA ALA A 69 0.82 4.29 -5.41
C ALA A 69 1.90 3.23 -5.65
N ALA A 70 2.85 3.08 -4.72
CA ALA A 70 3.91 2.09 -4.81
C ALA A 70 3.35 0.66 -4.81
N SER A 71 2.42 0.35 -3.91
CA SER A 71 1.80 -0.98 -3.83
C SER A 71 1.05 -1.33 -5.12
N ALA A 72 0.29 -0.39 -5.68
CA ALA A 72 -0.54 -0.63 -6.86
C ALA A 72 0.31 -0.81 -8.13
N VAL A 73 1.30 0.05 -8.35
CA VAL A 73 2.22 -0.07 -9.49
C VAL A 73 3.01 -1.39 -9.40
N ALA A 74 3.43 -1.78 -8.19
CA ALA A 74 4.16 -3.02 -7.97
C ALA A 74 3.30 -4.27 -8.23
N ALA A 75 2.06 -4.27 -7.76
CA ALA A 75 1.16 -5.43 -7.88
C ALA A 75 0.86 -5.78 -9.35
N VAL A 76 0.64 -4.77 -10.20
CA VAL A 76 0.33 -4.98 -11.62
C VAL A 76 1.55 -4.91 -12.53
N LYS A 77 2.73 -4.59 -11.97
CA LYS A 77 3.99 -4.40 -12.69
C LYS A 77 3.87 -3.44 -13.88
N ALA A 78 3.18 -2.32 -13.66
CA ALA A 78 2.92 -1.33 -14.70
C ALA A 78 4.23 -0.77 -15.28
N LYS A 79 4.24 -0.52 -16.59
CA LYS A 79 5.36 -0.01 -17.38
C LYS A 79 5.05 1.35 -18.00
N THR A 80 3.77 1.71 -18.11
CA THR A 80 3.32 2.96 -18.72
C THR A 80 2.26 3.65 -17.87
N GLU A 81 2.06 4.95 -18.08
CA GLU A 81 0.98 5.71 -17.41
C GLU A 81 -0.41 5.19 -17.82
N ALA A 82 -0.55 4.69 -19.05
CA ALA A 82 -1.77 4.03 -19.51
C ALA A 82 -2.07 2.75 -18.72
N GLU A 83 -1.05 1.96 -18.39
CA GLU A 83 -1.19 0.79 -17.51
C GLU A 83 -1.46 1.19 -16.06
N VAL A 84 -0.93 2.32 -15.59
CA VAL A 84 -1.31 2.85 -14.26
C VAL A 84 -2.81 3.14 -14.21
N TYR A 85 -3.35 3.83 -15.22
CA TYR A 85 -4.78 4.13 -15.31
C TYR A 85 -5.65 2.88 -15.49
N SER A 86 -5.26 1.96 -16.36
CA SER A 86 -6.12 0.83 -16.74
C SER A 86 -5.96 -0.40 -15.84
N LEU A 87 -4.86 -0.53 -15.10
CA LEU A 87 -4.55 -1.70 -14.28
C LEU A 87 -4.33 -1.33 -12.80
N ALA A 88 -3.36 -0.46 -12.51
CA ALA A 88 -2.93 -0.20 -11.13
C ALA A 88 -4.03 0.50 -10.32
N GLN A 89 -4.65 1.53 -10.90
CA GLN A 89 -5.74 2.26 -10.26
C GLN A 89 -6.96 1.34 -10.01
N PRO A 90 -7.51 0.61 -11.00
CA PRO A 90 -8.59 -0.34 -10.75
C PRO A 90 -8.24 -1.42 -9.72
N TRP A 91 -7.00 -1.95 -9.74
CA TRP A 91 -6.53 -2.94 -8.77
C TRP A 91 -6.58 -2.41 -7.34
N LEU A 92 -6.06 -1.19 -7.11
CA LEU A 92 -6.10 -0.56 -5.79
C LEU A 92 -7.54 -0.34 -5.33
N LEU A 93 -8.38 0.17 -6.23
CA LEU A 93 -9.76 0.54 -5.90
C LEU A 93 -10.66 -0.67 -5.65
N ALA A 94 -10.41 -1.81 -6.32
CA ALA A 94 -11.15 -3.05 -6.11
C ALA A 94 -10.96 -3.63 -4.70
N GLN A 95 -9.75 -3.52 -4.13
CA GLN A 95 -9.44 -4.06 -2.81
C GLN A 95 -10.22 -3.38 -1.68
N ASN A 96 -10.55 -2.10 -1.85
CA ASN A 96 -11.21 -1.31 -0.82
C ASN A 96 -12.74 -1.27 -0.97
N LYS A 97 -13.33 -2.00 -1.92
CA LYS A 97 -14.75 -1.91 -2.25
C LYS A 97 -15.67 -2.16 -1.04
N GLU A 98 -15.45 -3.23 -0.29
CA GLU A 98 -16.30 -3.56 0.86
C GLU A 98 -16.16 -2.54 1.99
N LYS A 99 -14.92 -2.14 2.30
CA LYS A 99 -14.59 -1.06 3.25
C LYS A 99 -15.32 0.23 2.85
N ASN A 100 -15.20 0.64 1.59
CA ASN A 100 -15.80 1.87 1.07
C ASN A 100 -17.33 1.85 1.16
N LEU A 101 -17.96 0.73 0.83
CA LEU A 101 -19.41 0.55 0.98
C LEU A 101 -19.85 0.56 2.45
N ALA A 102 -19.06 -0.02 3.35
CA ALA A 102 -19.32 0.02 4.78
C ALA A 102 -19.20 1.44 5.35
N GLU A 103 -18.19 2.21 4.93
CA GLU A 103 -18.05 3.62 5.29
C GLU A 103 -19.23 4.46 4.75
N ALA A 104 -19.64 4.26 3.50
CA ALA A 104 -20.76 4.99 2.90
C ALA A 104 -22.08 4.82 3.69
N ARG A 105 -22.30 3.63 4.26
CA ARG A 105 -23.50 3.28 5.04
C ARG A 105 -23.42 3.66 6.52
N ALA A 106 -22.24 4.04 7.01
CA ALA A 106 -22.08 4.39 8.42
C ALA A 106 -22.77 5.72 8.75
N GLU A 107 -23.15 5.89 10.01
CA GLU A 107 -23.50 7.21 10.54
C GLU A 107 -22.24 8.07 10.59
N ARG A 108 -22.28 9.19 9.86
CA ARG A 108 -21.12 10.05 9.62
C ARG A 108 -21.46 11.50 9.89
N ASP A 109 -20.49 12.23 10.40
CA ASP A 109 -20.56 13.68 10.64
C ASP A 109 -19.56 14.42 9.75
N VAL A 110 -19.86 15.69 9.51
CA VAL A 110 -18.99 16.60 8.77
C VAL A 110 -18.15 17.42 9.76
N ARG A 111 -16.84 17.51 9.52
CA ARG A 111 -15.93 18.44 10.21
C ARG A 111 -15.32 19.38 9.19
N THR A 112 -15.40 20.67 9.44
CA THR A 112 -14.92 21.71 8.52
C THR A 112 -13.69 22.42 9.06
N PHE A 113 -12.86 22.92 8.15
CA PHE A 113 -11.62 23.62 8.43
C PHE A 113 -11.48 24.82 7.50
N ASP A 114 -11.18 25.98 8.08
CA ASP A 114 -10.86 27.18 7.33
C ASP A 114 -9.40 27.17 6.88
N ALA A 115 -9.12 27.92 5.81
CA ALA A 115 -7.78 28.11 5.24
C ALA A 115 -7.04 26.79 5.05
N MET A 116 -7.68 25.82 4.39
CA MET A 116 -7.16 24.47 4.23
C MET A 116 -7.51 23.89 2.86
N ASP A 117 -6.52 23.25 2.23
CA ASP A 117 -6.72 22.38 1.06
C ASP A 117 -6.25 20.97 1.41
N MET A 118 -7.12 20.00 1.20
CA MET A 118 -6.84 18.58 1.42
C MET A 118 -6.67 17.86 0.09
N ASP A 119 -5.73 16.93 0.05
CA ASP A 119 -5.49 16.04 -1.09
C ASP A 119 -6.68 15.07 -1.27
N GLY A 120 -6.56 14.10 -2.17
CA GLY A 120 -7.48 13.00 -2.37
C GLY A 120 -7.84 12.81 -3.82
N TYR A 121 -8.29 11.60 -4.13
CA TYR A 121 -8.80 11.24 -5.44
C TYR A 121 -10.10 11.99 -5.72
N ALA A 122 -10.18 12.73 -6.82
CA ALA A 122 -11.38 13.51 -7.17
C ALA A 122 -12.51 12.60 -7.69
N LEU A 123 -13.64 12.61 -6.98
CA LEU A 123 -14.89 11.96 -7.38
C LEU A 123 -15.78 12.89 -8.21
N ARG A 124 -15.75 14.19 -7.89
CA ARG A 124 -16.35 15.29 -8.65
C ARG A 124 -15.38 16.46 -8.69
N TRP A 125 -15.27 17.11 -9.84
CA TRP A 125 -14.42 18.27 -10.00
C TRP A 125 -15.19 19.53 -9.58
N GLY A 126 -14.50 20.54 -9.07
CA GLY A 126 -15.18 21.80 -8.69
C GLY A 126 -15.75 22.55 -9.89
N SER A 127 -15.17 22.38 -11.08
CA SER A 127 -15.58 23.07 -12.32
C SER A 127 -16.96 22.65 -12.81
N ASP A 128 -17.41 21.43 -12.50
CA ASP A 128 -18.73 20.90 -12.83
C ASP A 128 -19.59 20.66 -11.57
N HIS A 129 -19.09 21.01 -10.39
CA HIS A 129 -19.78 20.86 -9.11
C HIS A 129 -19.71 22.12 -8.26
N ILE A 130 -20.67 23.03 -8.50
CA ILE A 130 -20.78 24.30 -7.80
C ILE A 130 -21.77 24.19 -6.64
N ARG A 131 -21.40 24.72 -5.47
CA ARG A 131 -22.25 24.82 -4.28
C ARG A 131 -22.26 26.24 -3.72
N PRO A 132 -23.37 26.67 -3.09
CA PRO A 132 -23.47 28.05 -2.59
C PRO A 132 -22.70 28.27 -1.27
N SER A 133 -22.31 27.21 -0.56
CA SER A 133 -21.57 27.33 0.69
C SER A 133 -20.71 26.09 1.00
N LEU A 134 -19.79 26.24 1.96
CA LEU A 134 -19.03 25.13 2.55
C LEU A 134 -19.94 24.06 3.14
N HIS A 135 -21.03 24.46 3.80
CA HIS A 135 -22.00 23.54 4.39
C HIS A 135 -22.73 22.72 3.32
N ASP A 136 -23.13 23.34 2.21
CA ASP A 136 -23.73 22.64 1.07
C ASP A 136 -22.74 21.68 0.39
N CYS A 137 -21.47 22.04 0.33
CA CYS A 137 -20.41 21.16 -0.16
C CYS A 137 -20.22 19.94 0.76
N GLY A 138 -20.21 20.15 2.07
CA GLY A 138 -20.15 19.07 3.05
C GLY A 138 -21.36 18.14 3.01
N ARG A 139 -22.57 18.69 2.85
CA ARG A 139 -23.78 17.90 2.65
C ARG A 139 -23.72 17.06 1.38
N ALA A 140 -23.27 17.66 0.27
CA ALA A 140 -23.09 16.93 -0.98
C ALA A 140 -22.08 15.79 -0.87
N CYS A 141 -21.02 15.95 -0.06
CA CYS A 141 -20.07 14.88 0.24
C CYS A 141 -20.72 13.77 1.09
N LEU A 142 -21.45 14.14 2.14
CA LEU A 142 -22.14 13.20 3.03
C LEU A 142 -23.16 12.34 2.27
N GLU A 143 -23.93 12.96 1.38
CA GLU A 143 -24.98 12.35 0.55
C GLU A 143 -24.43 11.69 -0.73
N PHE A 144 -23.12 11.75 -0.99
CA PHE A 144 -22.54 11.16 -2.20
C PHE A 144 -22.75 9.65 -2.23
N VAL A 145 -23.44 9.17 -3.27
CA VAL A 145 -23.67 7.73 -3.49
C VAL A 145 -22.50 7.15 -4.29
N PRO A 146 -21.77 6.15 -3.76
CA PRO A 146 -20.64 5.57 -4.47
C PRO A 146 -21.06 4.85 -5.75
N VAL A 147 -20.42 5.20 -6.87
CA VAL A 147 -20.72 4.65 -8.19
C VAL A 147 -19.65 3.65 -8.67
N PRO A 148 -20.01 2.71 -9.57
CA PRO A 148 -19.04 1.89 -10.27
C PRO A 148 -18.01 2.74 -11.05
N PRO A 149 -16.81 2.20 -11.33
CA PRO A 149 -16.34 0.88 -10.89
C PRO A 149 -15.79 0.85 -9.46
N TYR A 150 -15.62 2.00 -8.81
CA TYR A 150 -14.75 2.11 -7.64
C TYR A 150 -15.47 2.16 -6.29
N HIS A 151 -16.77 2.47 -6.28
CA HIS A 151 -17.61 2.50 -5.07
C HIS A 151 -16.99 3.27 -3.89
N MET A 152 -16.19 4.30 -4.15
CA MET A 152 -15.64 5.19 -3.13
C MET A 152 -16.70 6.19 -2.64
N PRO A 153 -16.99 6.27 -1.33
CA PRO A 153 -17.73 7.40 -0.79
C PRO A 153 -16.90 8.66 -0.87
N CYS A 154 -17.57 9.82 -0.98
CA CYS A 154 -16.91 11.05 -0.61
C CYS A 154 -16.66 11.06 0.89
N ASN A 155 -15.42 11.34 1.28
CA ASN A 155 -15.03 11.49 2.68
C ASN A 155 -14.12 12.69 2.96
N ILE A 156 -13.71 13.41 1.93
CA ILE A 156 -12.97 14.66 2.00
C ILE A 156 -13.55 15.60 0.94
N PHE A 157 -13.62 16.89 1.24
CA PHE A 157 -14.02 17.89 0.26
C PHE A 157 -13.26 19.20 0.46
N VAL A 158 -13.16 19.99 -0.62
CA VAL A 158 -12.70 21.37 -0.56
C VAL A 158 -13.65 22.29 -1.30
N TYR A 159 -13.80 23.49 -0.78
CA TYR A 159 -14.73 24.51 -1.23
C TYR A 159 -14.00 25.84 -1.43
N CYS A 160 -14.29 26.52 -2.53
CA CYS A 160 -13.76 27.85 -2.80
C CYS A 160 -14.82 28.93 -2.50
N PRO A 161 -14.68 29.69 -1.39
CA PRO A 161 -15.62 30.74 -1.01
C PRO A 161 -15.41 32.07 -1.75
N LYS A 162 -14.38 32.17 -2.61
CA LYS A 162 -13.98 33.41 -3.28
C LYS A 162 -14.02 33.23 -4.80
N ASP A 163 -13.98 34.34 -5.53
CA ASP A 163 -13.87 34.31 -6.99
C ASP A 163 -12.65 33.53 -7.49
N HIS A 164 -11.57 33.52 -6.71
CA HIS A 164 -10.38 32.74 -7.02
C HIS A 164 -9.82 32.09 -5.75
N CYS A 165 -9.63 30.78 -5.82
CA CYS A 165 -8.76 30.04 -4.90
C CYS A 165 -7.58 29.49 -5.70
N PHE A 166 -6.39 29.51 -5.09
CA PHE A 166 -5.19 28.97 -5.72
C PHE A 166 -5.27 27.46 -5.87
N ALA A 167 -5.09 26.95 -7.08
CA ALA A 167 -4.91 25.53 -7.32
C ALA A 167 -3.57 25.29 -8.00
N PRO A 168 -2.71 24.43 -7.44
CA PRO A 168 -1.43 24.06 -8.06
C PRO A 168 -1.56 23.10 -9.25
N ALA A 169 -2.69 22.40 -9.37
CA ALA A 169 -2.99 21.62 -10.58
C ALA A 169 -3.38 22.56 -11.74
N GLN A 170 -3.10 22.16 -12.99
CA GLN A 170 -3.53 22.85 -14.21
C GLN A 170 -5.05 22.88 -14.32
N LEU A 171 -5.68 23.76 -13.55
CA LEU A 171 -7.08 24.09 -13.69
C LEU A 171 -7.23 25.14 -14.78
N PRO A 172 -8.38 25.15 -15.48
CA PRO A 172 -8.73 26.26 -16.34
C PRO A 172 -8.59 27.60 -15.59
N PRO A 173 -8.06 28.64 -16.24
CA PRO A 173 -8.14 29.99 -15.73
C PRO A 173 -9.63 30.40 -15.64
N GLY A 174 -10.00 31.17 -14.62
CA GLY A 174 -11.38 31.65 -14.46
C GLY A 174 -11.86 31.74 -13.02
N ASN A 175 -13.14 32.10 -12.88
CA ASN A 175 -13.84 32.18 -11.61
C ASN A 175 -14.02 30.77 -11.01
N ARG A 176 -13.63 30.62 -9.74
CA ARG A 176 -13.73 29.39 -8.95
C ARG A 176 -14.73 29.49 -7.80
N SER A 177 -15.48 30.58 -7.73
CA SER A 177 -16.50 30.79 -6.71
C SER A 177 -17.47 29.63 -6.68
N GLY A 178 -17.64 29.07 -5.49
CA GLY A 178 -18.53 27.95 -5.25
C GLY A 178 -17.99 26.58 -5.70
N TRP A 179 -16.78 26.49 -6.26
CA TRP A 179 -16.20 25.20 -6.66
C TRP A 179 -16.13 24.27 -5.45
N CYS A 180 -16.81 23.13 -5.54
CA CYS A 180 -16.88 22.11 -4.52
C CYS A 180 -16.31 20.80 -5.06
N TRP A 181 -15.14 20.42 -4.56
CA TRP A 181 -14.50 19.17 -4.97
C TRP A 181 -14.88 18.09 -3.99
N LEU A 182 -15.50 17.02 -4.49
CA LEU A 182 -15.78 15.83 -3.70
C LEU A 182 -14.65 14.84 -3.92
N LYS A 183 -14.00 14.41 -2.85
CA LYS A 183 -12.79 13.58 -2.90
C LYS A 183 -12.89 12.36 -2.00
N HIS A 184 -12.02 11.40 -2.26
CA HIS A 184 -11.81 10.22 -1.43
C HIS A 184 -10.37 10.11 -0.96
N GLN A 185 -10.17 9.76 0.30
CA GLN A 185 -8.92 9.29 0.89
C GLN A 185 -9.16 8.00 1.68
N ASP A 186 -8.14 7.15 1.80
CA ASP A 186 -8.31 5.85 2.48
C ASP A 186 -8.48 5.96 4.00
N ASP A 187 -7.86 6.99 4.60
CA ASP A 187 -7.97 7.32 6.02
C ASP A 187 -8.45 8.78 6.21
N PRO A 188 -9.77 9.02 6.27
CA PRO A 188 -10.30 10.36 6.49
C PRO A 188 -10.10 10.87 7.93
N ASN A 189 -9.64 10.03 8.86
CA ASN A 189 -9.31 10.45 10.22
C ASN A 189 -7.92 11.11 10.29
N ASN A 190 -7.02 10.76 9.37
CA ASN A 190 -5.70 11.38 9.24
C ASN A 190 -5.52 11.98 7.84
N PRO A 191 -6.35 12.97 7.45
CA PRO A 191 -6.40 13.42 6.08
C PRO A 191 -5.07 14.02 5.64
N HIS A 192 -4.67 13.71 4.41
CA HIS A 192 -3.49 14.27 3.78
C HIS A 192 -3.76 15.73 3.39
N VAL A 193 -3.09 16.65 4.06
CA VAL A 193 -3.25 18.10 3.86
C VAL A 193 -2.22 18.62 2.87
N ASN A 194 -2.69 19.28 1.81
CA ASN A 194 -1.82 20.01 0.86
C ASN A 194 -1.34 21.31 1.52
N MET A 195 -2.28 22.18 1.91
CA MET A 195 -1.98 23.52 2.40
C MET A 195 -2.82 23.83 3.65
N ARG A 196 -2.26 24.60 4.59
CA ARG A 196 -2.95 25.06 5.81
C ARG A 196 -2.45 26.43 6.23
N GLY A 197 -3.37 27.35 6.45
CA GLY A 197 -3.11 28.71 6.90
C GLY A 197 -2.42 29.50 5.81
N THR A 198 -1.17 29.16 5.54
CA THR A 198 -0.32 29.78 4.53
C THR A 198 0.24 28.70 3.59
N ASP A 199 0.29 28.99 2.29
CA ASP A 199 0.95 28.14 1.30
C ASP A 199 2.48 28.30 1.32
N ASN A 200 3.18 27.52 0.49
CA ASN A 200 4.64 27.58 0.35
C ASN A 200 5.18 28.92 -0.18
N ARG A 201 4.33 29.80 -0.72
CA ARG A 201 4.67 31.15 -1.21
C ARG A 201 4.43 32.22 -0.15
N GLY A 202 4.00 31.85 1.05
CA GLY A 202 3.67 32.80 2.10
C GLY A 202 2.28 33.45 1.93
N LYS A 203 1.43 32.95 1.02
CA LYS A 203 0.07 33.49 0.81
C LYS A 203 -0.97 32.75 1.65
N PRO A 204 -2.02 33.44 2.14
CA PRO A 204 -3.13 32.78 2.81
C PRO A 204 -3.78 31.72 1.91
N VAL A 205 -4.12 30.58 2.50
CA VAL A 205 -4.89 29.55 1.82
C VAL A 205 -6.34 30.00 1.72
N ASP A 206 -6.83 30.18 0.49
CA ASP A 206 -8.20 30.64 0.24
C ASP A 206 -9.25 29.52 0.34
N TRP A 207 -8.83 28.27 0.20
CA TRP A 207 -9.72 27.11 0.29
C TRP A 207 -10.23 26.91 1.71
N GLN A 208 -11.46 26.42 1.79
CA GLN A 208 -11.99 25.78 2.97
C GLN A 208 -12.09 24.28 2.69
N ALA A 209 -11.93 23.45 3.72
CA ALA A 209 -11.99 22.00 3.59
C ALA A 209 -12.97 21.39 4.57
N GLY A 210 -13.31 20.13 4.34
CA GLY A 210 -13.91 19.32 5.37
C GLY A 210 -13.69 17.84 5.15
N VAL A 211 -13.95 17.09 6.21
CA VAL A 211 -13.92 15.63 6.22
C VAL A 211 -15.28 15.10 6.63
N VAL A 212 -15.64 13.96 6.08
CA VAL A 212 -16.82 13.19 6.46
C VAL A 212 -16.33 11.89 7.09
N VAL A 213 -16.47 11.79 8.41
CA VAL A 213 -15.95 10.67 9.22
C VAL A 213 -17.07 10.06 10.03
N ARG A 214 -16.88 8.83 10.51
CA ARG A 214 -17.84 8.19 11.42
C ARG A 214 -18.06 9.07 12.64
N LYS A 215 -19.31 9.17 13.08
CA LYS A 215 -19.69 9.93 14.27
C LYS A 215 -18.87 9.50 15.49
N GLY A 216 -18.45 10.48 16.28
CA GLY A 216 -17.59 10.26 17.45
C GLY A 216 -16.09 10.07 17.15
N THR A 217 -15.68 10.05 15.88
CA THR A 217 -14.26 9.88 15.52
C THR A 217 -13.50 11.20 15.56
N GLN A 218 -12.23 11.15 16.01
CA GLN A 218 -11.33 12.29 15.99
C GLN A 218 -10.64 12.43 14.63
N VAL A 219 -10.38 13.67 14.23
CA VAL A 219 -9.71 13.99 12.98
C VAL A 219 -8.39 14.69 13.30
N GLN A 220 -7.28 14.11 12.86
CA GLN A 220 -5.94 14.63 13.01
C GLN A 220 -5.41 15.10 11.67
N THR A 221 -5.29 16.41 11.52
CA THR A 221 -4.95 17.00 10.23
C THR A 221 -3.44 17.24 10.08
N GLY A 222 -2.61 16.58 10.89
CA GLY A 222 -1.14 16.76 10.92
C GLY A 222 -0.41 16.16 9.73
N THR A 223 -1.03 15.23 8.99
CA THR A 223 -0.40 14.53 7.88
C THR A 223 -0.26 15.43 6.66
N LYS A 224 0.97 15.64 6.21
CA LYS A 224 1.25 16.35 4.95
C LYS A 224 1.04 15.42 3.78
N SER A 225 0.37 15.91 2.75
CA SER A 225 0.25 15.17 1.50
C SER A 225 1.59 15.14 0.74
N ALA A 226 1.71 14.22 -0.22
CA ALA A 226 2.83 14.22 -1.15
C ALA A 226 2.88 15.48 -2.03
N ARG A 227 1.76 16.20 -2.13
CA ARG A 227 1.58 17.44 -2.89
C ARG A 227 1.64 18.70 -2.01
N ALA A 228 2.04 18.57 -0.74
CA ALA A 228 2.07 19.69 0.21
C ALA A 228 3.21 20.70 -0.01
N HIS A 229 4.14 20.39 -0.91
CA HIS A 229 5.22 21.28 -1.31
C HIS A 229 4.82 22.24 -2.45
N TRP A 230 3.60 22.10 -2.96
CA TRP A 230 3.03 22.91 -4.04
C TRP A 230 2.67 24.32 -3.61
#